data_AF-A0A6P0X4I2-F1
#
_entry.id   AF-A0A6P0X4I2-F1
#
_cell.length_a   1.000
_cell.length_b   1.000
_cell.length_c   1.000
_cell.angle_alpha   90.00
_cell.angle_beta   90.00
_cell.angle_gamma   90.00
#
_symmetry.space_group_name_H-M   'P 1'
#
loop_
_entity.id
_entity.type
_entity.pdbx_description
1 polymer ?
#
loop_
_entity_poly.entity_id
_entity_poly.type
_entity_poly.pdbx_seq_one_letter_code
_entity_poly.pdbx_strand_id
1 'polypeptide(L)'
;MACNPLLLTMIALVHDNRGALPGSRVELYGEICEVLLIRRQQAKGVPDNIPLNVGQQQSVLQVLALNLMIKQTREFTLAQGVGIIQKQLAAVAGNQIQPEQFLKHIENVSGLLVEKELGLYEFAHLSFQEYLAAAYVKETNQEKPLIQKINDSWWHETIRLYAAKSDTTNLIKAALANPTVASLTIAYDCLTEGNRLEPGVRQQLEAKLESDLESPDPEVSKLAAQVQLSRRLKNAVVSS
;
A
#
# COMPACT_ATOMS: atom_id res chain seq x y z
N MET A 1 12.79 -11.67 -11.57
CA MET A 1 13.47 -10.99 -12.70
C MET A 1 13.10 -9.52 -12.63
N ALA A 2 14.09 -8.64 -12.84
CA ALA A 2 14.13 -7.23 -12.46
C ALA A 2 14.19 -6.99 -10.94
N CYS A 3 15.43 -6.93 -10.42
CA CYS A 3 15.77 -6.18 -9.22
C CYS A 3 15.26 -4.76 -9.43
N ASN A 4 14.17 -4.38 -8.75
CA ASN A 4 13.72 -2.99 -8.72
C ASN A 4 14.87 -2.18 -8.08
N PRO A 5 15.57 -1.30 -8.81
CA PRO A 5 16.71 -0.55 -8.28
C PRO A 5 16.31 0.28 -7.05
N LEU A 6 15.04 0.68 -6.99
CA LEU A 6 14.40 1.28 -5.84
C LEU A 6 14.33 0.29 -4.67
N LEU A 7 13.81 -0.94 -4.84
CA LEU A 7 13.81 -1.94 -3.75
C LEU A 7 15.21 -2.23 -3.21
N LEU A 8 16.25 -2.26 -4.06
CA LEU A 8 17.62 -2.50 -3.63
C LEU A 8 18.19 -1.30 -2.84
N THR A 9 17.91 -0.08 -3.31
CA THR A 9 18.23 1.17 -2.60
C THR A 9 17.44 1.29 -1.28
N MET A 10 16.19 0.85 -1.28
CA MET A 10 15.25 0.83 -0.16
C MET A 10 15.66 -0.18 0.91
N ILE A 11 16.09 -1.38 0.49
CA ILE A 11 16.68 -2.41 1.34
C ILE A 11 17.98 -1.90 1.96
N ALA A 12 18.86 -1.28 1.17
CA ALA A 12 20.11 -0.70 1.68
C ALA A 12 19.85 0.41 2.71
N LEU A 13 18.89 1.30 2.44
CA LEU A 13 18.52 2.40 3.34
C LEU A 13 17.99 1.92 4.69
N VAL A 14 17.15 0.88 4.70
CA VAL A 14 16.58 0.32 5.93
C VAL A 14 17.63 -0.47 6.72
N HIS A 15 18.44 -1.28 6.03
CA HIS A 15 19.50 -2.06 6.65
C HIS A 15 20.54 -1.16 7.35
N ASP A 16 20.94 -0.05 6.70
CA ASP A 16 21.88 0.93 7.28
C ASP A 16 21.36 1.58 8.57
N ASN A 17 20.03 1.77 8.67
CA ASN A 17 19.41 2.51 9.78
C ASN A 17 19.00 1.63 10.98
N ARG A 18 18.72 0.33 10.77
CA ARG A 18 18.22 -0.58 11.83
C ARG A 18 18.94 -1.94 11.96
N GLY A 19 19.81 -2.32 11.03
CA GLY A 19 20.61 -3.55 11.10
C GLY A 19 19.86 -4.87 10.87
N ALA A 20 18.58 -4.83 10.47
CA ALA A 20 17.79 -6.01 10.12
C ALA A 20 16.88 -5.71 8.91
N LEU A 21 16.59 -6.73 8.09
CA LEU A 21 15.74 -6.60 6.92
C LEU A 21 14.26 -6.80 7.28
N PRO A 22 13.33 -6.01 6.70
CA PRO A 22 11.89 -6.21 6.89
C PRO A 22 11.44 -7.59 6.42
N GLY A 23 10.56 -8.23 7.19
CA GLY A 23 10.02 -9.56 6.87
C GLY A 23 8.97 -9.54 5.76
N SER A 24 8.44 -8.36 5.42
CA SER A 24 7.39 -8.18 4.40
C SER A 24 7.50 -6.83 3.67
N ARG A 25 6.89 -6.74 2.48
CA ARG A 25 6.84 -5.49 1.70
C ARG A 25 6.13 -4.35 2.43
N VAL A 26 5.06 -4.66 3.16
CA VAL A 26 4.31 -3.69 3.95
C VAL A 26 5.14 -3.10 5.09
N GLU A 27 6.00 -3.90 5.72
CA GLU A 27 6.96 -3.40 6.73
C GLU A 27 8.02 -2.55 6.08
N LEU A 28 8.59 -3.00 4.96
CA LEU A 28 9.60 -2.23 4.21
C LEU A 28 9.10 -0.82 3.86
N TYR A 29 7.91 -0.73 3.25
CA TYR A 29 7.36 0.58 2.87
C TYR A 29 7.01 1.44 4.09
N GLY A 30 6.48 0.83 5.16
CA GLY A 30 6.21 1.55 6.41
C GLY A 30 7.46 2.13 7.04
N GLU A 31 8.52 1.34 7.15
CA GLU A 31 9.79 1.79 7.71
C GLU A 31 10.44 2.88 6.85
N ILE A 32 10.33 2.81 5.53
CA ILE A 32 10.88 3.85 4.66
C ILE A 32 10.08 5.14 4.78
N CYS A 33 8.75 5.07 4.78
CA CYS A 33 7.92 6.25 5.04
C CYS A 33 8.29 6.87 6.39
N GLU A 34 8.43 6.05 7.43
CA GLU A 34 8.85 6.51 8.76
C GLU A 34 10.22 7.19 8.69
N VAL A 35 11.23 6.56 8.08
CA VAL A 35 12.59 7.10 7.95
C VAL A 35 12.60 8.40 7.15
N LEU A 36 11.88 8.49 6.03
CA LEU A 36 11.82 9.69 5.19
C LEU A 36 11.09 10.85 5.90
N LEU A 37 10.08 10.56 6.72
CA LEU A 37 9.40 11.55 7.56
C LEU A 37 10.21 11.93 8.80
N ILE A 38 11.04 11.00 9.31
CA ILE A 38 12.01 11.24 10.39
C ILE A 38 13.18 12.06 9.89
N ARG A 39 13.59 11.94 8.61
CA ARG A 39 14.73 12.66 8.01
C ARG A 39 14.56 14.16 8.23
N ARG A 40 15.08 14.58 9.37
CA ARG A 40 14.95 15.87 10.02
C ARG A 40 16.34 16.18 10.56
N GLN A 41 16.70 17.46 10.50
CA GLN A 41 17.79 18.13 11.21
C GLN A 41 19.13 18.37 10.51
N GLN A 42 19.48 17.73 9.38
CA GLN A 42 20.83 17.94 8.80
C GLN A 42 20.92 18.76 7.51
N ALA A 43 19.80 19.10 6.86
CA ALA A 43 19.82 20.04 5.74
C ALA A 43 20.01 21.47 6.27
N LYS A 44 21.28 21.91 6.38
CA LYS A 44 21.62 23.30 6.71
C LYS A 44 20.99 24.24 5.68
N GLY A 45 20.12 25.15 6.12
CA GLY A 45 19.66 26.29 5.31
C GLY A 45 18.16 26.35 4.97
N VAL A 46 17.33 25.41 5.42
CA VAL A 46 15.87 25.49 5.25
C VAL A 46 15.20 26.01 6.54
N PRO A 47 14.52 27.17 6.53
CA PRO A 47 13.97 27.79 7.75
C PRO A 47 12.77 27.07 8.39
N ASP A 48 12.13 26.12 7.70
CA ASP A 48 10.77 25.70 8.06
C ASP A 48 10.71 24.27 8.58
N ASN A 49 10.98 24.10 9.87
CA ASN A 49 10.59 22.89 10.58
C ASN A 49 9.07 22.92 10.79
N ILE A 50 8.35 22.04 10.11
CA ILE A 50 6.93 21.83 10.38
C ILE A 50 6.80 21.18 11.79
N PRO A 51 6.01 21.75 12.71
CA PRO A 51 5.82 21.23 14.08
C PRO A 51 4.90 20.00 14.14
N LEU A 52 5.06 19.04 13.22
CA LEU A 52 4.29 17.80 13.19
C LEU A 52 5.17 16.59 13.47
N ASN A 53 4.67 15.67 14.30
CA ASN A 53 5.30 14.37 14.49
C ASN A 53 5.07 13.47 13.26
N VAL A 54 5.82 12.37 13.18
CA VAL A 54 5.80 11.45 12.03
C VAL A 54 4.39 10.92 11.75
N GLY A 55 3.66 10.50 12.78
CA GLY A 55 2.29 9.98 12.65
C GLY A 55 1.32 11.02 12.11
N GLN A 56 1.42 12.28 12.54
CA GLN A 56 0.62 13.38 12.03
C GLN A 56 0.90 13.64 10.55
N GLN A 57 2.18 13.74 10.16
CA GLN A 57 2.57 13.92 8.75
C GLN A 57 2.08 12.75 7.88
N GLN A 58 2.27 11.52 8.37
CA GLN A 58 1.79 10.31 7.69
C GLN A 58 0.28 10.35 7.50
N SER A 59 -0.51 10.73 8.51
CA SER A 59 -1.97 10.81 8.40
C SER A 59 -2.46 11.77 7.30
N VAL A 60 -1.74 12.87 7.09
CA VAL A 60 -2.04 13.84 6.02
C VAL A 60 -1.70 13.23 4.65
N LEU A 61 -0.56 12.57 4.53
CA LEU A 61 -0.13 11.90 3.29
C LEU A 61 -0.99 10.68 2.93
N GLN A 62 -1.52 9.98 3.93
CA GLN A 62 -2.49 8.90 3.76
C GLN A 62 -3.78 9.39 3.09
N VAL A 63 -4.29 10.55 3.49
CA VAL A 63 -5.45 11.18 2.83
C VAL A 63 -5.15 11.57 1.38
N LEU A 64 -3.96 12.12 1.13
CA LEU A 64 -3.50 12.43 -0.22
C LEU A 64 -3.45 11.17 -1.09
N ALA A 65 -2.74 10.15 -0.60
CA ALA A 65 -2.54 8.89 -1.28
C ALA A 65 -3.85 8.20 -1.65
N LEU A 66 -4.79 8.07 -0.68
CA LEU A 66 -6.08 7.45 -0.96
C LEU A 66 -6.87 8.22 -2.04
N ASN A 67 -6.86 9.55 -2.00
CA ASN A 67 -7.56 10.36 -3.01
C ASN A 67 -6.97 10.17 -4.41
N LEU A 68 -5.65 10.11 -4.54
CA LEU A 68 -4.98 9.83 -5.82
C LEU A 68 -5.29 8.42 -6.31
N MET A 69 -5.35 7.43 -5.40
CA MET A 69 -5.76 6.06 -5.73
C MET A 69 -7.20 6.00 -6.24
N ILE A 70 -8.14 6.69 -5.60
CA ILE A 70 -9.54 6.79 -6.03
C ILE A 70 -9.65 7.42 -7.42
N LYS A 71 -8.84 8.45 -7.70
CA LYS A 71 -8.78 9.12 -9.01
C LYS A 71 -7.97 8.35 -10.07
N GLN A 72 -7.36 7.22 -9.70
CA GLN A 72 -6.47 6.44 -10.57
C GLN A 72 -5.36 7.28 -11.24
N THR A 73 -4.78 8.21 -10.48
CA THR A 73 -3.68 9.06 -10.95
C THR A 73 -2.48 8.97 -10.01
N ARG A 74 -1.29 9.24 -10.55
CA ARG A 74 -0.05 9.44 -9.79
C ARG A 74 0.24 10.91 -9.54
N GLU A 75 -0.27 11.74 -10.44
CA GLU A 75 0.10 13.13 -10.57
C GLU A 75 -1.02 14.03 -10.04
N PHE A 76 -0.61 15.14 -9.44
CA PHE A 76 -1.50 16.19 -8.98
C PHE A 76 -0.82 17.56 -9.07
N THR A 77 -1.62 18.60 -9.29
CA THR A 77 -1.16 19.99 -9.15
C THR A 77 -1.15 20.40 -7.68
N LEU A 78 -0.35 21.40 -7.32
CA LEU A 78 -0.32 21.92 -5.94
C LEU A 78 -1.72 22.28 -5.42
N ALA A 79 -2.54 22.95 -6.24
CA ALA A 79 -3.91 23.32 -5.88
C ALA A 79 -4.81 22.09 -5.59
N GLN A 80 -4.68 21.02 -6.37
CA GLN A 80 -5.40 19.77 -6.09
C GLN A 80 -4.92 19.12 -4.79
N GLY A 81 -3.60 19.09 -4.56
CA GLY A 81 -3.00 18.56 -3.33
C GLY A 81 -3.51 19.30 -2.10
N VAL A 82 -3.46 20.64 -2.13
CA VAL A 82 -4.00 21.53 -1.09
C VAL A 82 -5.45 21.19 -0.78
N GLY A 83 -6.31 21.15 -1.80
CA GLY A 83 -7.73 20.85 -1.60
C GLY A 83 -7.99 19.46 -0.99
N ILE A 84 -7.12 18.49 -1.27
CA ILE A 84 -7.23 17.14 -0.70
C ILE A 84 -6.80 17.12 0.78
N ILE A 85 -5.68 17.78 1.13
CA ILE A 85 -5.08 17.63 2.46
C ILE A 85 -5.58 18.65 3.48
N GLN A 86 -6.14 19.78 3.05
CA GLN A 86 -6.43 20.95 3.90
C GLN A 86 -7.22 20.57 5.17
N LYS A 87 -8.27 19.75 5.02
CA LYS A 87 -9.11 19.33 6.14
C LYS A 87 -8.34 18.47 7.14
N GLN A 88 -7.56 17.50 6.65
CA GLN A 88 -6.79 16.59 7.52
C GLN A 88 -5.64 17.33 8.20
N LEU A 89 -4.96 18.22 7.47
CA LEU A 89 -3.90 19.05 8.02
C LEU A 89 -4.44 19.95 9.13
N ALA A 90 -5.57 20.62 8.90
CA ALA A 90 -6.21 21.45 9.93
C ALA A 90 -6.60 20.65 11.17
N ALA A 91 -7.00 19.38 11.03
CA ALA A 91 -7.35 18.53 12.16
C ALA A 91 -6.13 18.17 13.04
N VAL A 92 -4.93 18.00 12.46
CA VAL A 92 -3.72 17.60 13.19
C VAL A 92 -2.80 18.76 13.58
N ALA A 93 -2.89 19.89 12.86
CA ALA A 93 -2.02 21.05 12.99
C ALA A 93 -2.75 22.33 13.40
N GLY A 94 -4.09 22.34 13.40
CA GLY A 94 -4.86 23.58 13.39
C GLY A 94 -4.53 24.43 12.15
N ASN A 95 -4.62 25.76 12.29
CA ASN A 95 -4.28 26.71 11.21
C ASN A 95 -2.82 27.18 11.28
N GLN A 96 -1.94 26.43 11.94
CA GLN A 96 -0.55 26.82 12.13
C GLN A 96 0.31 26.64 10.87
N ILE A 97 -0.08 25.73 9.99
CA ILE A 97 0.68 25.35 8.79
C ILE A 97 -0.24 25.46 7.58
N GLN A 98 0.21 26.16 6.56
CA GLN A 98 -0.51 26.21 5.28
C GLN A 98 -0.30 24.90 4.51
N PRO A 99 -1.35 24.33 3.86
CA PRO A 99 -1.22 23.10 3.08
C PRO A 99 -0.11 23.12 2.02
N GLU A 100 0.08 24.26 1.35
CA GLU A 100 1.15 24.48 0.36
C GLU A 100 2.53 24.31 0.99
N GLN A 101 2.73 24.89 2.17
CA GLN A 101 3.96 24.79 2.93
C GLN A 101 4.23 23.35 3.36
N PHE A 102 3.18 22.62 3.76
CA PHE A 102 3.29 21.21 4.07
C PHE A 102 3.76 20.38 2.86
N LEU A 103 3.09 20.51 1.71
CA LEU A 103 3.46 19.75 0.52
C LEU A 103 4.88 20.08 0.05
N LYS A 104 5.26 21.36 0.06
CA LYS A 104 6.63 21.81 -0.26
C LYS A 104 7.67 21.30 0.74
N HIS A 105 7.32 21.13 2.01
CA HIS A 105 8.20 20.52 3.00
C HIS A 105 8.40 19.03 2.72
N ILE A 106 7.32 18.29 2.45
CA ILE A 106 7.41 16.86 2.11
C ILE A 106 8.26 16.67 0.85
N GLU A 107 8.09 17.52 -0.16
CA GLU A 107 8.91 17.53 -1.37
C GLU A 107 10.39 17.78 -1.08
N ASN A 108 10.72 18.92 -0.45
CA ASN A 108 12.11 19.37 -0.32
C ASN A 108 12.92 18.65 0.76
N VAL A 109 12.26 18.12 1.79
CA VAL A 109 12.94 17.57 2.98
C VAL A 109 12.81 16.06 3.05
N SER A 110 11.58 15.53 2.99
CA SER A 110 11.37 14.08 3.13
C SER A 110 11.73 13.32 1.85
N GLY A 111 11.58 13.95 0.68
CA GLY A 111 11.73 13.28 -0.62
C GLY A 111 10.65 12.23 -0.91
N LEU A 112 9.55 12.19 -0.13
CA LEU A 112 8.40 11.33 -0.40
C LEU A 112 7.54 11.84 -1.55
N LEU A 113 7.57 13.15 -1.79
CA LEU A 113 6.97 13.79 -2.97
C LEU A 113 8.09 14.35 -3.85
N VAL A 114 7.85 14.39 -5.15
CA VAL A 114 8.74 15.00 -6.14
C VAL A 114 7.94 15.85 -7.11
N GLU A 115 8.53 16.95 -7.57
CA GLU A 115 8.03 17.70 -8.73
C GLU A 115 8.56 17.01 -10.00
N LYS A 116 7.68 16.33 -10.71
CA LYS A 116 8.04 15.57 -11.92
C LYS A 116 8.19 16.49 -13.13
N GLU A 117 7.26 17.42 -13.25
CA GLU A 117 7.23 18.49 -14.25
C GLU A 117 6.80 19.78 -13.54
N LEU A 118 7.03 20.93 -14.18
CA LEU A 118 6.73 22.23 -13.57
C LEU A 118 5.27 22.31 -13.09
N GLY A 119 5.07 22.39 -11.77
CA GLY A 119 3.75 22.46 -11.14
C GLY A 119 3.00 21.14 -11.01
N LEU A 120 3.62 20.00 -11.36
CA LEU A 120 3.05 18.68 -11.30
C LEU A 120 3.84 17.77 -10.35
N TYR A 121 3.17 17.29 -9.32
CA TYR A 121 3.76 16.54 -8.22
C TYR A 121 3.27 15.10 -8.23
N GLU A 122 4.12 14.18 -7.78
CA GLU A 122 3.74 12.78 -7.51
C GLU A 122 4.48 12.27 -6.27
N PHE A 123 4.02 11.13 -5.73
CA PHE A 123 4.85 10.38 -4.80
C PHE A 123 6.11 9.90 -5.52
N ALA A 124 7.26 9.96 -4.83
CA ALA A 124 8.56 9.55 -5.39
C ALA A 124 8.55 8.11 -5.96
N HIS A 125 7.62 7.27 -5.48
CA HIS A 125 7.27 6.01 -6.10
C HIS A 125 5.80 5.66 -5.86
N LEU A 126 5.17 4.98 -6.83
CA LEU A 126 3.78 4.53 -6.72
C LEU A 126 3.55 3.66 -5.47
N SER A 127 4.52 2.84 -5.09
CA SER A 127 4.36 1.97 -3.90
C SER A 127 4.21 2.73 -2.59
N PHE A 128 4.68 3.98 -2.48
CA PHE A 128 4.38 4.82 -1.32
C PHE A 128 2.92 5.27 -1.33
N GLN A 129 2.39 5.64 -2.49
CA GLN A 129 0.98 5.96 -2.67
C GLN A 129 0.10 4.74 -2.33
N GLU A 130 0.45 3.56 -2.83
CA GLU A 130 -0.28 2.30 -2.56
C GLU A 130 -0.23 1.93 -1.07
N TYR A 131 0.96 2.02 -0.45
CA TYR A 131 1.14 1.75 0.97
C TYR A 131 0.36 2.71 1.86
N LEU A 132 0.48 4.02 1.63
CA LEU A 132 -0.20 5.04 2.42
C LEU A 132 -1.72 4.95 2.26
N ALA A 133 -2.23 4.62 1.06
CA ALA A 133 -3.64 4.35 0.85
C ALA A 133 -4.12 3.11 1.62
N ALA A 134 -3.34 2.02 1.60
CA ALA A 134 -3.64 0.80 2.35
C ALA A 134 -3.66 1.06 3.87
N ALA A 135 -2.68 1.83 4.36
CA ALA A 135 -2.59 2.21 5.77
C ALA A 135 -3.81 3.07 6.19
N TYR A 136 -4.24 4.02 5.37
CA TYR A 136 -5.45 4.81 5.62
C TYR A 136 -6.69 3.92 5.79
N VAL A 137 -6.90 2.98 4.85
CA VAL A 137 -8.06 2.08 4.87
C VAL A 137 -8.08 1.23 6.13
N LYS A 138 -6.92 0.73 6.55
CA LYS A 138 -6.75 -0.02 7.80
C LYS A 138 -7.06 0.83 9.03
N GLU A 139 -6.48 2.01 9.15
CA GLU A 139 -6.65 2.86 10.34
C GLU A 139 -8.10 3.34 10.49
N THR A 140 -8.79 3.58 9.38
CA THR A 140 -10.19 4.03 9.37
C THR A 140 -11.21 2.88 9.36
N ASN A 141 -10.76 1.63 9.22
CA ASN A 141 -11.60 0.45 9.01
C ASN A 141 -12.60 0.60 7.83
N GLN A 142 -12.19 1.29 6.75
CA GLN A 142 -13.04 1.57 5.59
C GLN A 142 -12.67 0.72 4.38
N GLU A 143 -12.90 -0.60 4.45
CA GLU A 143 -12.53 -1.55 3.38
C GLU A 143 -13.32 -1.40 2.07
N LYS A 144 -14.42 -0.66 2.09
CA LYS A 144 -15.37 -0.56 0.97
C LYS A 144 -14.71 -0.20 -0.38
N PRO A 145 -13.78 0.78 -0.47
CA PRO A 145 -13.10 1.10 -1.73
C PRO A 145 -12.30 -0.09 -2.29
N LEU A 146 -11.62 -0.84 -1.41
CA LEU A 146 -10.83 -2.02 -1.79
C LEU A 146 -11.73 -3.13 -2.34
N ILE A 147 -12.84 -3.39 -1.65
CA ILE A 147 -13.83 -4.39 -2.07
C ILE A 147 -14.43 -4.03 -3.44
N GLN A 148 -14.81 -2.77 -3.64
CA GLN A 148 -15.39 -2.31 -4.91
C GLN A 148 -14.40 -2.34 -6.07
N LYS A 149 -13.10 -2.26 -5.79
CA LYS A 149 -12.01 -2.22 -6.76
C LYS A 149 -11.18 -3.50 -6.81
N ILE A 150 -11.71 -4.61 -6.29
CA ILE A 150 -10.98 -5.88 -6.20
C ILE A 150 -10.58 -6.46 -7.56
N ASN A 151 -11.32 -6.13 -8.63
CA ASN A 151 -11.03 -6.56 -10.00
C ASN A 151 -10.18 -5.54 -10.79
N ASP A 152 -9.83 -4.41 -10.17
CA ASP A 152 -9.11 -3.33 -10.80
C ASP A 152 -7.61 -3.46 -10.51
N SER A 153 -6.83 -3.74 -11.55
CA SER A 153 -5.38 -3.93 -11.45
C SER A 153 -4.65 -2.77 -10.75
N TRP A 154 -5.18 -1.55 -10.85
CA TRP A 154 -4.64 -0.37 -10.17
C TRP A 154 -4.62 -0.51 -8.64
N TRP A 155 -5.56 -1.28 -8.08
CA TRP A 155 -5.71 -1.45 -6.63
C TRP A 155 -5.04 -2.72 -6.10
N HIS A 156 -4.56 -3.62 -6.96
CA HIS A 156 -4.08 -4.94 -6.55
C HIS A 156 -2.97 -4.87 -5.48
N GLU A 157 -1.96 -4.02 -5.65
CA GLU A 157 -0.88 -3.90 -4.66
C GLU A 157 -1.38 -3.22 -3.37
N THR A 158 -2.24 -2.21 -3.46
CA THR A 158 -2.86 -1.58 -2.28
C THR A 158 -3.66 -2.62 -1.46
N ILE A 159 -4.41 -3.49 -2.15
CA ILE A 159 -5.17 -4.57 -1.51
C ILE A 159 -4.25 -5.59 -0.83
N ARG A 160 -3.13 -5.95 -1.47
CA ARG A 160 -2.12 -6.86 -0.87
C ARG A 160 -1.49 -6.25 0.36
N LEU A 161 -1.05 -4.99 0.28
CA LEU A 161 -0.47 -4.26 1.40
C LEU A 161 -1.45 -4.12 2.56
N TYR A 162 -2.73 -3.89 2.26
CA TYR A 162 -3.81 -3.90 3.24
C TYR A 162 -3.96 -5.27 3.91
N ALA A 163 -4.11 -6.32 3.09
CA ALA A 163 -4.34 -7.69 3.54
C ALA A 163 -3.24 -8.18 4.50
N ALA A 164 -1.97 -7.87 4.21
CA ALA A 164 -0.80 -8.25 5.00
C ALA A 164 -0.83 -7.78 6.47
N LYS A 165 -1.70 -6.82 6.83
CA LYS A 165 -1.79 -6.27 8.20
C LYS A 165 -3.22 -6.20 8.73
N SER A 166 -4.19 -6.81 8.07
CA SER A 166 -5.63 -6.68 8.38
C SER A 166 -6.36 -8.02 8.32
N ASP A 167 -7.60 -8.06 8.82
CA ASP A 167 -8.48 -9.19 8.61
C ASP A 167 -8.99 -9.16 7.16
N THR A 168 -8.88 -10.28 6.44
CA THR A 168 -9.21 -10.37 5.01
C THR A 168 -10.57 -11.00 4.74
N THR A 169 -11.33 -11.31 5.79
CA THR A 169 -12.62 -12.02 5.71
C THR A 169 -13.60 -11.37 4.74
N ASN A 170 -13.85 -10.06 4.86
CA ASN A 170 -14.83 -9.38 4.00
C ASN A 170 -14.32 -9.25 2.56
N LEU A 171 -13.03 -8.99 2.39
CA LEU A 171 -12.38 -8.92 1.08
C LEU A 171 -12.53 -10.26 0.33
N ILE A 172 -12.28 -11.37 1.01
CA ILE A 172 -12.40 -12.71 0.43
C ILE A 172 -13.86 -13.08 0.19
N LYS A 173 -14.78 -12.76 1.11
CA LYS A 173 -16.23 -12.94 0.87
C LYS A 173 -16.67 -12.20 -0.40
N ALA A 174 -16.19 -10.98 -0.62
CA ALA A 174 -16.49 -10.22 -1.83
C ALA A 174 -15.87 -10.83 -3.09
N ALA A 175 -14.64 -11.33 -3.02
CA ALA A 175 -13.99 -12.04 -4.12
C ALA A 175 -14.76 -13.30 -4.53
N LEU A 176 -15.23 -14.08 -3.54
CA LEU A 176 -16.02 -15.29 -3.77
C LEU A 176 -17.42 -15.00 -4.31
N ALA A 177 -18.03 -13.87 -3.92
CA ALA A 177 -19.35 -13.48 -4.41
C ALA A 177 -19.36 -13.12 -5.90
N ASN A 178 -18.27 -12.52 -6.41
CA ASN A 178 -18.11 -12.17 -7.82
C ASN A 178 -16.72 -12.62 -8.31
N PRO A 179 -16.54 -13.93 -8.55
CA PRO A 179 -15.24 -14.49 -8.87
C PRO A 179 -14.80 -14.05 -10.27
N THR A 180 -13.61 -13.46 -10.32
CA THR A 180 -12.85 -13.23 -11.55
C THR A 180 -11.44 -13.75 -11.34
N VAL A 181 -10.69 -13.91 -12.43
CA VAL A 181 -9.26 -14.25 -12.34
C VAL A 181 -8.52 -13.29 -11.40
N ALA A 182 -8.82 -11.98 -11.47
CA ALA A 182 -8.20 -10.96 -10.62
C ALA A 182 -8.57 -11.10 -9.14
N SER A 183 -9.87 -11.19 -8.82
CA SER A 183 -10.32 -11.27 -7.42
C SER A 183 -9.89 -12.57 -6.74
N LEU A 184 -9.90 -13.68 -7.47
CA LEU A 184 -9.42 -14.97 -6.97
C LEU A 184 -7.91 -14.96 -6.72
N THR A 185 -7.12 -14.40 -7.64
CA THR A 185 -5.66 -14.25 -7.46
C THR A 185 -5.36 -13.52 -6.15
N ILE A 186 -6.00 -12.37 -5.91
CA ILE A 186 -5.82 -11.60 -4.67
C ILE A 186 -6.24 -12.42 -3.45
N ALA A 187 -7.41 -13.07 -3.52
CA ALA A 187 -7.92 -13.87 -2.41
C ALA A 187 -6.95 -15.00 -2.01
N TYR A 188 -6.35 -15.67 -3.00
CA TYR A 188 -5.36 -16.70 -2.77
C TYR A 188 -4.03 -16.16 -2.25
N ASP A 189 -3.60 -15.00 -2.74
CA ASP A 189 -2.39 -14.36 -2.22
C ASP A 189 -2.56 -13.98 -0.74
N CYS A 190 -3.74 -13.46 -0.36
CA CYS A 190 -4.11 -13.18 1.03
C CYS A 190 -4.05 -14.43 1.93
N LEU A 191 -4.40 -15.62 1.41
CA LEU A 191 -4.26 -16.88 2.14
C LEU A 191 -2.80 -17.24 2.40
N THR A 192 -1.93 -17.04 1.40
CA THR A 192 -0.51 -17.43 1.51
C THR A 192 0.29 -16.56 2.47
N GLU A 193 -0.15 -15.33 2.71
CA GLU A 193 0.52 -14.38 3.61
C GLU A 193 0.16 -14.58 5.09
N GLY A 194 -0.66 -15.60 5.42
CA GLY A 194 -0.91 -16.01 6.80
C GLY A 194 -1.84 -15.07 7.58
N ASN A 195 -2.63 -14.26 6.87
CA ASN A 195 -3.46 -13.21 7.44
C ASN A 195 -4.62 -13.76 8.28
N ARG A 196 -5.14 -12.93 9.19
CA ARG A 196 -6.36 -13.24 9.95
C ARG A 196 -7.52 -13.41 8.97
N LEU A 197 -8.17 -14.56 9.04
CA LEU A 197 -9.27 -14.97 8.18
C LEU A 197 -10.18 -15.92 8.95
N GLU A 198 -11.49 -15.70 8.87
CA GLU A 198 -12.49 -16.62 9.43
C GLU A 198 -12.29 -18.05 8.87
N PRO A 199 -12.22 -19.09 9.72
CA PRO A 199 -11.99 -20.47 9.28
C PRO A 199 -13.00 -20.97 8.24
N GLY A 200 -14.26 -20.56 8.34
CA GLY A 200 -15.30 -20.94 7.37
C GLY A 200 -15.06 -20.34 5.98
N VAL A 201 -14.60 -19.09 5.92
CA VAL A 201 -14.26 -18.43 4.64
C VAL A 201 -13.01 -19.04 4.04
N ARG A 202 -12.02 -19.40 4.88
CA ARG A 202 -10.84 -20.14 4.43
C ARG A 202 -11.24 -21.44 3.74
N GLN A 203 -12.09 -22.25 4.38
CA GLN A 203 -12.57 -23.50 3.80
C GLN A 203 -13.33 -23.30 2.49
N GLN A 204 -14.17 -22.26 2.39
CA GLN A 204 -14.87 -21.93 1.15
C GLN A 204 -13.91 -21.58 0.02
N LEU A 205 -12.86 -20.79 0.30
CA LEU A 205 -11.86 -20.42 -0.68
C LEU A 205 -10.99 -21.62 -1.09
N GLU A 206 -10.66 -22.52 -0.17
CA GLU A 206 -9.93 -23.75 -0.47
C GLU A 206 -10.76 -24.73 -1.31
N ALA A 207 -12.05 -24.93 -0.98
CA ALA A 207 -12.96 -25.73 -1.78
C ALA A 207 -13.16 -25.14 -3.18
N LYS A 208 -13.20 -23.81 -3.28
CA LYS A 208 -13.26 -23.10 -4.56
C LYS A 208 -12.01 -23.36 -5.40
N LEU A 209 -10.82 -23.37 -4.80
CA LEU A 209 -9.56 -23.69 -5.49
C LEU A 209 -9.57 -25.09 -6.09
N GLU A 210 -10.03 -26.07 -5.31
CA GLU A 210 -10.15 -27.46 -5.78
C GLU A 210 -11.13 -27.58 -6.94
N SER A 211 -12.29 -26.94 -6.84
CA SER A 211 -13.26 -26.90 -7.95
C SER A 211 -12.72 -26.15 -9.17
N ASP A 212 -11.93 -25.10 -9.00
CA ASP A 212 -11.39 -24.30 -10.10
C ASP A 212 -10.28 -25.03 -10.87
N LEU A 213 -9.53 -25.93 -10.22
CA LEU A 213 -8.56 -26.81 -10.90
C LEU A 213 -9.22 -27.68 -11.97
N GLU A 214 -10.44 -28.14 -11.69
CA GLU A 214 -11.25 -28.98 -12.59
C GLU A 214 -12.17 -28.16 -13.51
N SER A 215 -12.04 -26.83 -13.50
CA SER A 215 -12.87 -25.94 -14.32
C SER A 215 -12.69 -26.23 -15.82
N PRO A 216 -13.79 -26.27 -16.61
CA PRO A 216 -13.71 -26.35 -18.06
C PRO A 216 -13.18 -25.07 -18.71
N ASP A 217 -13.08 -23.96 -17.96
CA ASP A 217 -12.44 -22.73 -18.41
C ASP A 217 -10.91 -22.84 -18.25
N PRO A 218 -10.13 -22.83 -19.35
CA PRO A 218 -8.68 -22.96 -19.30
C PRO A 218 -7.97 -21.86 -18.49
N GLU A 219 -8.50 -20.64 -18.47
CA GLU A 219 -7.89 -19.53 -17.73
C GLU A 219 -8.07 -19.71 -16.21
N VAL A 220 -9.26 -20.17 -15.80
CA VAL A 220 -9.57 -20.46 -14.39
C VAL A 220 -8.76 -21.66 -13.89
N SER A 221 -8.71 -22.75 -14.67
CA SER A 221 -7.94 -23.95 -14.32
C SER A 221 -6.43 -23.67 -14.24
N LYS A 222 -5.90 -22.90 -15.20
CA LYS A 222 -4.49 -22.48 -15.19
C LYS A 222 -4.17 -21.59 -14.00
N LEU A 223 -5.04 -20.65 -13.64
CA LEU A 223 -4.87 -19.81 -12.46
C LEU A 223 -4.83 -20.66 -11.19
N ALA A 224 -5.81 -21.54 -11.01
CA ALA A 224 -5.89 -22.43 -9.86
C ALA A 224 -4.64 -23.31 -9.74
N ALA A 225 -4.12 -23.81 -10.86
CA ALA A 225 -2.88 -24.58 -10.90
C ALA A 225 -1.65 -23.76 -10.48
N GLN A 226 -1.52 -22.51 -10.96
CA GLN A 226 -0.43 -21.61 -10.57
C GLN A 226 -0.45 -21.28 -9.08
N VAL A 227 -1.64 -21.00 -8.54
CA VAL A 227 -1.85 -20.75 -7.11
C VAL A 227 -1.47 -21.98 -6.29
N GLN A 228 -1.95 -23.16 -6.68
CA GLN A 228 -1.70 -24.41 -5.96
C GLN A 228 -0.21 -24.79 -5.96
N LEU A 229 0.48 -24.57 -7.08
CA LEU A 229 1.93 -24.78 -7.18
C LEU A 229 2.69 -23.82 -6.24
N SER A 230 2.32 -22.54 -6.25
CA SER A 230 2.93 -21.52 -5.40
C SER A 230 2.75 -21.82 -3.91
N ARG A 231 1.58 -22.33 -3.50
CA ARG A 231 1.33 -22.79 -2.13
C ARG A 231 2.24 -23.96 -1.74
N ARG A 232 2.38 -24.97 -2.61
CA ARG A 232 3.24 -26.13 -2.35
C ARG A 232 4.71 -25.75 -2.19
N LEU A 233 5.21 -24.83 -3.02
CA LEU A 233 6.57 -24.33 -2.94
C LEU A 233 6.82 -23.59 -1.61
N LYS A 234 5.92 -22.70 -1.19
CA LYS A 234 6.04 -22.00 0.11
C LYS A 234 6.06 -22.99 1.29
N ASN A 235 5.19 -24.00 1.29
CA ASN A 235 5.14 -25.00 2.35
C ASN A 235 6.41 -25.88 2.39
N ALA A 236 7.00 -26.17 1.24
CA ALA A 236 8.24 -26.95 1.16
C ALA A 236 9.44 -26.19 1.76
N VAL A 237 9.51 -24.87 1.57
CA VAL A 237 10.59 -24.00 2.10
C VAL A 237 10.48 -23.78 3.61
N VAL A 238 9.27 -23.76 4.18
CA VAL A 238 9.05 -23.60 5.63
C VAL A 238 9.33 -24.89 6.41
N SER A 239 9.40 -26.03 5.73
CA SER A 239 9.64 -27.36 6.33
C SER A 239 11.12 -27.77 6.35
N SER A 240 12.02 -26.87 5.93
CA SER A 240 13.47 -27.04 5.85
C SER A 240 14.19 -25.96 6.66
#